data_AF-A0A935AJ47-F1
#
_entry.id   AF-A0A935AJ47-F1
#
_cell.length_a   1.000
_cell.length_b   1.000
_cell.length_c   1.000
_cell.angle_alpha   90.00
_cell.angle_beta   90.00
_cell.angle_gamma   90.00
#
_symmetry.space_group_name_H-M   'P 1'
#
loop_
_entity.id
_entity.type
_entity.pdbx_description
1 polymer ?
#
loop_
_entity_poly.entity_id
_entity_poly.type
_entity_poly.pdbx_seq_one_letter_code
_entity_poly.pdbx_strand_id
1 'polypeptide(L)'
;MSLSDLQQQPTSSPLVAISVSFERDNLLARGLGLDHLKELLVRLTRPLLRQGVSLAYGGHWDEREDNFTYELLRLVSAEQADETEHRMASAPPATIGNECLPERPSAGRLINHAAWPHYLKITPSIEAQWINCCRIVRVTPVMAGIEPGETVTADRLVVRPDDEDYPALALLHGARCLSTMRQLMMRGVSLPIADSERPDAIQPISARIVLGGKLTGYQGFVPGIFEEALLSLESRSPVYLLGGFGGATEALAEALLAAPSAAKPDALREAWQRQNTPLLARLQDACASNPHPASVRKTSELLSALDAAISKAQGNLDKALNNGLSLTENETLLTTRDMREALGLVHEGLARLGLMKALQD
;
A
#
# COMPACT_ATOMS: atom_id res chain seq x y z
N MET A 1 -5.92 43.18 12.02
CA MET A 1 -6.11 41.79 11.55
C MET A 1 -5.02 40.96 12.22
N SER A 2 -5.44 39.96 12.98
CA SER A 2 -4.59 39.22 13.91
C SER A 2 -3.73 38.18 13.18
N LEU A 3 -2.55 37.90 13.71
CA LEU A 3 -1.64 36.81 13.31
C LEU A 3 -2.25 35.39 13.51
N SER A 4 -3.50 35.30 13.95
CA SER A 4 -4.25 34.05 14.17
C SER A 4 -4.92 33.46 12.91
N ASP A 5 -4.94 34.19 11.79
CA ASP A 5 -5.73 33.78 10.61
C ASP A 5 -4.88 33.07 9.52
N LEU A 6 -3.61 32.75 9.81
CA LEU A 6 -2.66 32.11 8.88
C LEU A 6 -2.35 30.63 9.16
N GLN A 7 -3.11 29.95 10.01
CA GLN A 7 -2.91 28.52 10.34
C GLN A 7 -4.16 27.65 10.25
N GLN A 8 -5.03 27.92 9.28
CA GLN A 8 -5.94 26.89 8.78
C GLN A 8 -5.48 26.49 7.37
N GLN A 9 -4.37 25.75 7.31
CA GLN A 9 -4.19 24.81 6.20
C GLN A 9 -5.43 23.91 6.20
N PRO A 10 -6.06 23.62 5.04
CA PRO A 10 -7.08 22.59 5.01
C PRO A 10 -6.41 21.32 5.55
N THR A 11 -6.90 20.78 6.67
CA THR A 11 -6.43 19.51 7.19
C THR A 11 -6.64 18.49 6.07
N SER A 12 -5.58 18.14 5.35
CA SER A 12 -5.68 17.25 4.22
C SER A 12 -6.25 15.93 4.72
N SER A 13 -7.28 15.43 4.05
CA SER A 13 -7.93 14.19 4.47
C SER A 13 -6.88 13.09 4.62
N PRO A 14 -6.92 12.28 5.69
CA PRO A 14 -5.92 11.24 5.91
C PRO A 14 -5.76 10.33 4.69
N LEU A 15 -4.53 9.84 4.48
CA LEU A 15 -4.21 8.91 3.41
C LEU A 15 -3.81 7.56 4.02
N VAL A 16 -4.64 6.53 3.86
CA VAL A 16 -4.37 5.19 4.41
C VAL A 16 -3.87 4.28 3.29
N ALA A 17 -2.68 3.70 3.45
CA ALA A 17 -2.15 2.73 2.49
C ALA A 17 -2.79 1.36 2.69
N ILE A 18 -3.08 0.71 1.57
CA ILE A 18 -3.50 -0.68 1.56
C ILE A 18 -2.41 -1.53 0.89
N SER A 19 -1.98 -2.56 1.58
CA SER A 19 -1.01 -3.54 1.11
C SER A 19 -1.69 -4.90 1.03
N VAL A 20 -2.10 -5.28 -0.18
CA VAL A 20 -2.80 -6.54 -0.43
C VAL A 20 -2.29 -7.23 -1.68
N SER A 21 -2.05 -8.53 -1.57
CA SER A 21 -1.80 -9.41 -2.72
C SER A 21 -2.31 -10.81 -2.42
N PHE A 22 -2.78 -11.49 -3.44
CA PHE A 22 -3.27 -12.86 -3.34
C PHE A 22 -2.13 -13.88 -3.50
N GLU A 23 -2.08 -14.87 -2.61
CA GLU A 23 -1.23 -16.06 -2.71
C GLU A 23 -2.10 -17.31 -2.55
N ARG A 24 -2.44 -17.93 -3.68
CA ARG A 24 -3.49 -18.97 -3.76
C ARG A 24 -3.28 -20.11 -2.76
N ASP A 25 -2.14 -20.78 -2.81
CA ASP A 25 -1.93 -22.03 -2.07
C ASP A 25 -1.85 -21.77 -0.56
N ASN A 26 -1.23 -20.66 -0.16
CA ASN A 26 -1.16 -20.26 1.24
C ASN A 26 -2.54 -19.91 1.81
N LEU A 27 -3.36 -19.13 1.09
CA LEU A 27 -4.71 -18.78 1.54
C LEU A 27 -5.64 -20.00 1.57
N LEU A 28 -5.59 -20.86 0.55
CA LEU A 28 -6.43 -22.08 0.49
C LEU A 28 -6.12 -23.06 1.63
N ALA A 29 -4.86 -23.19 2.03
CA ALA A 29 -4.45 -24.00 3.18
C ALA A 29 -5.11 -23.54 4.50
N ARG A 30 -5.68 -22.34 4.54
CA ARG A 30 -6.37 -21.74 5.70
C ARG A 30 -7.90 -21.72 5.54
N GLY A 31 -8.43 -22.32 4.48
CA GLY A 31 -9.85 -22.24 4.13
C GLY A 31 -10.27 -20.87 3.60
N LEU A 32 -9.30 -20.01 3.24
CA LEU A 32 -9.55 -18.69 2.69
C LEU A 32 -9.34 -18.70 1.18
N GLY A 33 -10.04 -17.80 0.50
CA GLY A 33 -10.04 -17.69 -0.96
C GLY A 33 -9.91 -16.25 -1.39
N LEU A 34 -9.82 -16.04 -2.69
CA LEU A 34 -9.74 -14.70 -3.27
C LEU A 34 -10.94 -13.83 -2.86
N ASP A 35 -12.15 -14.39 -2.83
CA ASP A 35 -13.37 -13.66 -2.47
C ASP A 35 -13.38 -13.23 -1.00
N HIS A 36 -12.83 -14.05 -0.09
CA HIS A 36 -12.66 -13.65 1.30
C HIS A 36 -11.74 -12.43 1.44
N LEU A 37 -10.67 -12.39 0.63
CA LEU A 37 -9.72 -11.28 0.63
C LEU A 37 -10.34 -10.00 0.04
N LYS A 38 -11.14 -10.13 -1.03
CA LYS A 38 -11.91 -9.02 -1.62
C LYS A 38 -12.95 -8.48 -0.65
N GLU A 39 -13.70 -9.35 0.00
CA GLU A 39 -14.72 -8.95 0.98
C GLU A 39 -14.09 -8.19 2.16
N LEU A 40 -12.98 -8.71 2.70
CA LEU A 40 -12.24 -8.04 3.77
C LEU A 40 -11.71 -6.68 3.32
N LEU A 41 -11.13 -6.60 2.12
CA LEU A 41 -10.66 -5.34 1.54
C LEU A 41 -11.77 -4.29 1.46
N VAL A 42 -12.94 -4.67 0.92
CA VAL A 42 -14.09 -3.77 0.80
C VAL A 42 -14.60 -3.32 2.16
N ARG A 43 -14.73 -4.24 3.13
CA ARG A 43 -15.20 -3.92 4.49
C ARG A 43 -14.22 -3.04 5.27
N LEU A 44 -12.92 -3.19 5.05
CA LEU A 44 -11.90 -2.33 5.65
C LEU A 44 -11.98 -0.91 5.09
N THR A 45 -12.11 -0.79 3.76
CA THR A 45 -11.89 0.47 3.03
C THR A 45 -13.15 1.31 2.84
N ARG A 46 -14.34 0.69 2.69
CA ARG A 46 -15.60 1.42 2.50
C ARG A 46 -15.89 2.44 3.61
N PRO A 47 -15.77 2.11 4.91
CA PRO A 47 -16.03 3.09 5.97
C PRO A 47 -15.02 4.25 5.96
N LEU A 48 -13.77 4.01 5.55
CA LEU A 48 -12.75 5.05 5.39
C LEU A 48 -13.16 6.02 4.28
N LEU A 49 -13.51 5.50 3.10
CA LEU A 49 -13.93 6.29 1.95
C LEU A 49 -15.14 7.17 2.27
N ARG A 50 -16.15 6.62 2.96
CA ARG A 50 -17.36 7.37 3.39
C ARG A 50 -17.07 8.52 4.35
N GLN A 51 -15.94 8.47 5.04
CA GLN A 51 -15.49 9.53 5.94
C GLN A 51 -14.49 10.49 5.29
N GLY A 52 -14.29 10.37 3.98
CA GLY A 52 -13.38 11.22 3.19
C GLY A 52 -11.91 10.83 3.25
N VAL A 53 -11.57 9.72 3.93
CA VAL A 53 -10.20 9.19 3.97
C VAL A 53 -9.85 8.62 2.60
N SER A 54 -8.73 9.06 2.03
CA SER A 54 -8.24 8.56 0.75
C SER A 54 -7.36 7.32 0.94
N LEU A 55 -7.26 6.49 -0.10
CA LEU A 55 -6.52 5.23 -0.07
C LEU A 55 -5.25 5.35 -0.91
N ALA A 56 -4.10 4.90 -0.42
CA ALA A 56 -2.89 4.73 -1.23
C ALA A 56 -2.72 3.26 -1.62
N TYR A 57 -2.41 2.98 -2.89
CA TYR A 57 -2.25 1.60 -3.37
C TYR A 57 -1.16 1.48 -4.43
N GLY A 58 -0.33 0.43 -4.34
CA GLY A 58 0.81 0.17 -5.23
C GLY A 58 0.56 -0.85 -6.35
N GLY A 59 -0.70 -1.09 -6.72
CA GLY A 59 -1.08 -2.11 -7.70
C GLY A 59 -0.91 -1.69 -9.17
N HIS A 60 -0.87 -2.69 -10.05
CA HIS A 60 -0.75 -2.51 -11.50
C HIS A 60 -2.13 -2.41 -12.20
N TRP A 61 -2.15 -1.99 -13.46
CA TRP A 61 -3.39 -1.71 -14.20
C TRP A 61 -3.87 -2.84 -15.14
N ASP A 62 -3.36 -4.07 -14.96
CA ASP A 62 -3.82 -5.25 -15.69
C ASP A 62 -5.14 -5.77 -15.10
N GLU A 63 -6.22 -5.88 -15.89
CA GLU A 63 -7.48 -6.49 -15.44
C GLU A 63 -7.31 -8.01 -15.29
N ARG A 64 -7.01 -8.43 -14.07
CA ARG A 64 -6.90 -9.84 -13.66
C ARG A 64 -7.68 -10.05 -12.36
N GLU A 65 -8.18 -11.26 -12.15
CA GLU A 65 -8.98 -11.57 -10.97
C GLU A 65 -8.22 -11.35 -9.65
N ASP A 66 -6.90 -11.57 -9.66
CA ASP A 66 -5.99 -11.42 -8.53
C ASP A 66 -5.44 -9.99 -8.36
N ASN A 67 -5.92 -9.03 -9.15
CA ASN A 67 -5.56 -7.61 -9.06
C ASN A 67 -6.66 -6.78 -8.37
N PHE A 68 -6.30 -6.12 -7.27
CA PHE A 68 -7.22 -5.33 -6.46
C PHE A 68 -7.36 -3.87 -6.92
N THR A 69 -6.60 -3.42 -7.93
CA THR A 69 -6.67 -2.03 -8.41
C THR A 69 -8.07 -1.66 -8.89
N TYR A 70 -8.67 -2.49 -9.75
CA TYR A 70 -10.01 -2.22 -10.28
C TYR A 70 -11.11 -2.46 -9.25
N GLU A 71 -10.88 -3.34 -8.27
CA GLU A 71 -11.79 -3.52 -7.13
C GLU A 71 -11.90 -2.21 -6.33
N LEU A 72 -10.75 -1.61 -5.99
CA LEU A 72 -10.70 -0.32 -5.28
C LEU A 72 -11.26 0.83 -6.13
N LEU A 73 -10.98 0.86 -7.43
CA LEU A 73 -11.53 1.88 -8.33
C LEU A 73 -13.06 1.82 -8.39
N ARG A 74 -13.63 0.62 -8.55
CA ARG A 74 -15.08 0.40 -8.56
C ARG A 74 -15.70 0.77 -7.21
N LEU A 75 -15.06 0.42 -6.10
CA LEU A 75 -15.53 0.80 -4.77
C LEU A 75 -15.57 2.32 -4.60
N VAL A 76 -14.46 3.02 -4.92
CA VAL A 76 -14.41 4.49 -4.85
C VAL A 76 -15.49 5.12 -5.73
N SER A 77 -15.65 4.64 -6.96
CA SER A 77 -16.69 5.13 -7.88
C SER A 77 -18.10 4.92 -7.32
N ALA A 78 -18.37 3.78 -6.68
CA ALA A 78 -19.67 3.49 -6.08
C ALA A 78 -19.96 4.42 -4.89
N GLU A 79 -18.99 4.62 -4.00
CA GLU A 79 -19.19 5.52 -2.85
C GLU A 79 -19.36 6.99 -3.28
N GLN A 80 -18.69 7.42 -4.35
CA GLN A 80 -18.90 8.76 -4.93
C GLN A 80 -20.28 8.93 -5.58
N ALA A 81 -20.81 7.88 -6.21
CA ALA A 81 -22.14 7.87 -6.80
C ALA A 81 -23.22 7.93 -5.70
N ASP A 82 -23.13 7.07 -4.69
CA ASP A 82 -24.04 7.04 -3.53
C ASP A 82 -24.09 8.41 -2.83
N GLU A 83 -22.94 9.06 -2.70
CA GLU A 83 -22.84 10.41 -2.12
C GLU A 83 -23.57 11.45 -2.99
N THR A 84 -23.35 11.40 -4.31
CA THR A 84 -23.97 12.33 -5.26
C THR A 84 -25.49 12.19 -5.25
N GLU A 85 -26.01 10.96 -5.26
CA GLU A 85 -27.43 10.66 -5.16
C GLU A 85 -28.03 11.18 -3.85
N HIS A 86 -27.35 10.96 -2.71
CA HIS A 86 -27.79 11.49 -1.41
C HIS A 86 -27.83 13.01 -1.38
N ARG A 87 -26.85 13.68 -1.98
CA ARG A 87 -26.83 15.15 -2.07
C ARG A 87 -27.99 15.66 -2.93
N MET A 88 -28.30 14.98 -4.04
CA MET A 88 -29.43 15.33 -4.90
C MET A 88 -30.78 15.11 -4.20
N ALA A 89 -30.94 14.02 -3.46
CA ALA A 89 -32.16 13.70 -2.72
C ALA A 89 -32.39 14.60 -1.50
N SER A 90 -31.30 15.01 -0.83
CA SER A 90 -31.35 15.88 0.37
C SER A 90 -31.39 17.37 0.05
N ALA A 91 -31.26 17.78 -1.22
CA ALA A 91 -31.27 19.18 -1.61
C ALA A 91 -32.66 19.78 -1.30
N PRO A 92 -32.77 20.79 -0.41
CA PRO A 92 -34.05 21.42 -0.16
C PRO A 92 -34.59 22.04 -1.46
N PRO A 93 -35.91 21.97 -1.72
CA PRO A 93 -36.50 22.75 -2.80
C PRO A 93 -36.12 24.22 -2.58
N ALA A 94 -35.69 24.93 -3.62
CA ALA A 94 -35.16 26.29 -3.55
C ALA A 94 -35.97 27.20 -2.63
N THR A 95 -35.60 27.25 -1.34
CA THR A 95 -36.28 28.03 -0.33
C THR A 95 -35.21 28.89 0.33
N ILE A 96 -35.43 30.19 0.26
CA ILE A 96 -34.57 31.22 0.83
C ILE A 96 -34.68 31.08 2.35
N GLY A 97 -33.72 30.37 2.97
CA GLY A 97 -33.71 30.09 4.40
C GLY A 97 -32.41 29.39 4.78
N ASN A 98 -31.53 30.12 5.47
CA ASN A 98 -30.12 29.81 5.66
C ASN A 98 -29.88 28.81 6.81
N GLU A 99 -30.34 27.56 6.67
CA GLU A 99 -29.95 26.47 7.57
C GLU A 99 -29.12 25.43 6.80
N CYS A 100 -27.80 25.62 6.82
CA CYS A 100 -26.84 24.64 6.32
C CYS A 100 -26.84 23.41 7.25
N LEU A 101 -27.45 22.31 6.81
CA LEU A 101 -27.18 20.99 7.37
C LEU A 101 -25.66 20.73 7.31
N PRO A 102 -25.07 20.03 8.29
CA PRO A 102 -23.64 19.71 8.25
C PRO A 102 -23.34 18.87 7.00
N GLU A 103 -22.51 19.41 6.10
CA GLU A 103 -22.10 18.73 4.88
C GLU A 103 -21.38 17.42 5.24
N ARG A 104 -21.83 16.29 4.66
CA ARG A 104 -21.05 15.05 4.70
C ARG A 104 -19.73 15.30 3.95
N PRO A 105 -18.58 14.81 4.46
CA PRO A 105 -17.33 14.93 3.74
C PRO A 105 -17.42 14.20 2.39
N SER A 106 -16.84 14.78 1.35
CA SER A 106 -16.73 14.12 0.05
C SER A 106 -16.04 12.77 0.18
N ALA A 107 -16.55 11.74 -0.49
CA ALA A 107 -15.94 10.42 -0.48
C ALA A 107 -14.46 10.50 -0.87
N GLY A 108 -13.63 9.70 -0.18
CA GLY A 108 -12.19 9.63 -0.43
C GLY A 108 -11.86 9.18 -1.86
N ARG A 109 -10.60 9.34 -2.25
CA ARG A 109 -10.10 8.93 -3.58
C ARG A 109 -9.05 7.83 -3.47
N LEU A 110 -8.78 7.17 -4.58
CA LEU A 110 -7.62 6.30 -4.72
C LEU A 110 -6.41 7.11 -5.18
N ILE A 111 -5.26 6.93 -4.52
CA ILE A 111 -3.96 7.42 -4.95
C ILE A 111 -3.13 6.21 -5.36
N ASN A 112 -3.18 5.87 -6.65
CA ASN A 112 -2.43 4.74 -7.17
C ASN A 112 -0.99 5.15 -7.46
N HIS A 113 -0.04 4.52 -6.77
CA HIS A 113 1.37 4.66 -7.08
C HIS A 113 1.77 3.53 -8.03
N ALA A 114 2.11 3.89 -9.27
CA ALA A 114 2.46 2.94 -10.31
C ALA A 114 3.96 3.06 -10.63
N ALA A 115 4.74 2.03 -10.29
CA ALA A 115 6.16 1.96 -10.63
C ALA A 115 6.37 1.66 -12.12
N TRP A 116 7.49 2.14 -12.68
CA TRP A 116 7.98 1.65 -13.96
C TRP A 116 8.33 0.15 -13.85
N PRO A 117 8.08 -0.68 -14.88
CA PRO A 117 7.43 -0.33 -16.14
C PRO A 117 5.91 -0.43 -16.11
N HIS A 118 5.30 -0.79 -14.97
CA HIS A 118 3.86 -1.05 -14.87
C HIS A 118 2.99 0.13 -15.31
N TYR A 119 3.41 1.37 -15.07
CA TYR A 119 2.64 2.54 -15.52
C TYR A 119 2.59 2.70 -17.05
N LEU A 120 3.47 2.02 -17.81
CA LEU A 120 3.48 2.11 -19.29
C LEU A 120 2.21 1.52 -19.90
N LYS A 121 1.50 0.67 -19.15
CA LYS A 121 0.21 0.09 -19.57
C LYS A 121 -0.97 1.04 -19.37
N ILE A 122 -0.77 2.16 -18.69
CA ILE A 122 -1.83 3.14 -18.41
C ILE A 122 -1.99 4.02 -19.65
N THR A 123 -3.04 3.76 -20.42
CA THR A 123 -3.38 4.55 -21.60
C THR A 123 -4.10 5.85 -21.21
N PRO A 124 -4.12 6.88 -22.08
CA PRO A 124 -4.92 8.08 -21.86
C PRO A 124 -6.40 7.78 -21.62
N SER A 125 -6.96 6.75 -22.27
CA SER A 125 -8.34 6.32 -22.07
C SER A 125 -8.59 5.78 -20.65
N ILE A 126 -7.66 4.97 -20.12
CA ILE A 126 -7.73 4.48 -18.73
C ILE A 126 -7.65 5.65 -17.76
N GLU A 127 -6.72 6.59 -17.98
CA GLU A 127 -6.56 7.76 -17.10
C GLU A 127 -7.80 8.65 -17.12
N ALA A 128 -8.37 8.91 -18.30
CA ALA A 128 -9.61 9.68 -18.44
C ALA A 128 -10.82 8.99 -17.79
N GLN A 129 -10.93 7.66 -17.92
CA GLN A 129 -12.02 6.88 -17.32
C GLN A 129 -12.07 7.03 -15.79
N TRP A 130 -10.91 7.11 -15.13
CA TRP A 130 -10.82 7.08 -13.67
C TRP A 130 -10.41 8.42 -13.04
N ILE A 131 -10.39 9.51 -13.80
CA ILE A 131 -9.84 10.81 -13.36
C ILE A 131 -10.50 11.37 -12.09
N ASN A 132 -11.79 11.09 -11.87
CA ASN A 132 -12.53 11.54 -10.69
C ASN A 132 -12.33 10.65 -9.46
N CYS A 133 -12.00 9.37 -9.68
CA CYS A 133 -11.85 8.38 -8.61
C CYS A 133 -10.38 8.21 -8.20
N CYS A 134 -9.44 8.41 -9.11
CA CYS A 134 -8.05 8.01 -8.94
C CYS A 134 -7.04 9.07 -9.38
N ARG A 135 -6.07 9.32 -8.52
CA ARG A 135 -4.84 10.06 -8.85
C ARG A 135 -3.71 9.06 -9.11
N ILE A 136 -3.16 9.08 -10.32
CA ILE A 136 -2.09 8.17 -10.75
C ILE A 136 -0.69 8.79 -10.57
N VAL A 137 0.04 8.33 -9.56
CA VAL A 137 1.44 8.72 -9.31
C VAL A 137 2.37 7.79 -10.08
N ARG A 138 2.93 8.28 -11.19
CA ARG A 138 3.91 7.52 -11.99
C ARG A 138 5.30 7.65 -11.36
N VAL A 139 5.81 6.55 -10.81
CA VAL A 139 7.14 6.50 -10.19
C VAL A 139 8.16 6.12 -11.27
N THR A 140 8.89 7.13 -11.75
CA THR A 140 9.77 7.02 -12.92
C THR A 140 11.15 6.47 -12.55
N PRO A 141 11.91 5.97 -13.54
CA PRO A 141 13.31 5.59 -13.33
C PRO A 141 14.16 6.73 -12.77
N VAL A 142 13.93 7.97 -13.21
CA VAL A 142 14.62 9.16 -12.68
C VAL A 142 14.36 9.35 -11.19
N MET A 143 13.12 9.17 -10.72
CA MET A 143 12.81 9.21 -9.28
C MET A 143 13.53 8.10 -8.51
N ALA A 144 13.85 6.99 -9.16
CA ALA A 144 14.64 5.88 -8.59
C ALA A 144 16.17 6.07 -8.76
N GLY A 145 16.62 7.23 -9.23
CA GLY A 145 18.03 7.56 -9.45
C GLY A 145 18.65 6.83 -10.66
N ILE A 146 17.85 6.54 -11.69
CA ILE A 146 18.30 5.96 -12.95
C ILE A 146 18.31 7.09 -13.98
N GLU A 147 19.43 7.28 -14.67
CA GLU A 147 19.56 8.35 -15.64
C GLU A 147 18.64 8.11 -16.86
N PRO A 148 18.08 9.16 -17.50
CA PRO A 148 17.20 9.00 -18.65
C PRO A 148 17.81 8.18 -19.79
N GLY A 149 19.13 8.32 -20.02
CA GLY A 149 19.85 7.56 -21.06
C GLY A 149 20.13 6.09 -20.72
N GLU A 150 20.00 5.71 -19.44
CA GLU A 150 20.19 4.33 -18.99
C GLU A 150 18.89 3.53 -18.99
N THR A 151 17.75 4.22 -19.01
CA THR A 151 16.43 3.58 -18.92
C THR A 151 16.17 2.70 -20.14
N VAL A 152 15.78 1.44 -19.89
CA VAL A 152 15.40 0.51 -20.95
C VAL A 152 14.13 1.01 -21.64
N THR A 153 14.15 1.06 -22.96
CA THR A 153 13.05 1.56 -23.78
C THR A 153 11.88 0.57 -23.81
N ALA A 154 10.66 1.09 -23.97
CA ALA A 154 9.43 0.29 -23.88
C ALA A 154 9.31 -0.79 -24.98
N ASP A 155 9.89 -0.57 -26.16
CA ASP A 155 9.96 -1.54 -27.27
C ASP A 155 10.76 -2.81 -26.92
N ARG A 156 11.60 -2.76 -25.89
CA ARG A 156 12.34 -3.92 -25.38
C ARG A 156 11.60 -4.69 -24.29
N LEU A 157 10.42 -4.22 -23.88
CA LEU A 157 9.59 -4.81 -22.82
C LEU A 157 8.38 -5.55 -23.41
N VAL A 158 8.62 -6.37 -24.44
CA VAL A 158 7.57 -7.11 -25.17
C VAL A 158 7.22 -8.46 -24.54
N VAL A 159 8.12 -9.00 -23.72
CA VAL A 159 7.91 -10.23 -22.96
C VAL A 159 7.63 -9.93 -21.49
N ARG A 160 7.10 -10.91 -20.77
CA ARG A 160 6.79 -10.76 -19.34
C ARG A 160 8.06 -10.84 -18.48
N PRO A 161 8.09 -10.27 -17.26
CA PRO A 161 9.28 -10.30 -16.41
C PRO A 161 9.81 -11.70 -16.06
N ASP A 162 8.92 -12.69 -16.00
CA ASP A 162 9.26 -14.10 -15.76
C ASP A 162 9.91 -14.79 -16.97
N ASP A 163 9.85 -14.18 -18.14
CA ASP A 163 10.49 -14.68 -19.36
C ASP A 163 12.02 -14.52 -19.32
N GLU A 164 12.76 -15.52 -19.79
CA GLU A 164 14.23 -15.52 -19.83
C GLU A 164 14.79 -14.38 -20.69
N ASP A 165 14.07 -14.01 -21.76
CA ASP A 165 14.44 -12.95 -22.70
C ASP A 165 14.16 -11.55 -22.14
N TYR A 166 13.48 -11.44 -20.99
CA TYR A 166 13.23 -10.15 -20.35
C TYR A 166 14.56 -9.48 -19.97
N PRO A 167 14.81 -8.20 -20.34
CA PRO A 167 16.09 -7.57 -20.11
C PRO A 167 16.47 -7.50 -18.62
N ALA A 168 17.63 -8.06 -18.25
CA ALA A 168 18.13 -8.05 -16.87
C ALA A 168 18.23 -6.63 -16.26
N LEU A 169 18.62 -5.65 -17.07
CA LEU A 169 18.67 -4.25 -16.66
C LEU A 169 17.27 -3.67 -16.40
N ALA A 170 16.27 -4.06 -17.19
CA ALA A 170 14.87 -3.68 -16.94
C ALA A 170 14.34 -4.32 -15.66
N LEU A 171 14.77 -5.53 -15.32
CA LEU A 171 14.41 -6.16 -14.05
C LEU A 171 14.96 -5.36 -12.87
N LEU A 172 16.24 -4.95 -12.94
CA LEU A 172 16.88 -4.11 -11.92
C LEU A 172 16.19 -2.74 -11.79
N HIS A 173 15.89 -2.09 -12.91
CA HIS A 173 15.19 -0.80 -12.92
C HIS A 173 13.78 -0.90 -12.33
N GLY A 174 13.04 -1.95 -12.66
CA GLY A 174 11.71 -2.21 -12.10
C GLY A 174 11.77 -2.43 -10.60
N ALA A 175 12.72 -3.24 -10.12
CA ALA A 175 12.92 -3.46 -8.68
C ALA A 175 13.25 -2.16 -7.93
N ARG A 176 14.12 -1.32 -8.47
CA ARG A 176 14.43 0.01 -7.91
C ARG A 176 13.20 0.91 -7.87
N CYS A 177 12.43 0.96 -8.96
CA CYS A 177 11.20 1.76 -9.03
C CYS A 177 10.14 1.27 -8.03
N LEU A 178 10.01 -0.05 -7.80
CA LEU A 178 9.11 -0.60 -6.79
C LEU A 178 9.51 -0.19 -5.36
N SER A 179 10.80 -0.23 -5.03
CA SER A 179 11.29 0.26 -3.73
C SER A 179 11.09 1.77 -3.58
N THR A 180 11.42 2.56 -4.60
CA THR A 180 11.18 4.01 -4.61
C THR A 180 9.68 4.33 -4.45
N MET A 181 8.81 3.57 -5.11
CA MET A 181 7.36 3.73 -5.00
C MET A 181 6.87 3.57 -3.56
N ARG A 182 7.36 2.54 -2.85
CA ARG A 182 7.03 2.31 -1.43
C ARG A 182 7.55 3.43 -0.53
N GLN A 183 8.75 3.93 -0.80
CA GLN A 183 9.35 5.06 -0.07
C GLN A 183 8.59 6.37 -0.29
N LEU A 184 8.22 6.68 -1.54
CA LEU A 184 7.45 7.89 -1.87
C LEU A 184 6.04 7.83 -1.29
N MET A 185 5.38 6.67 -1.34
CA MET A 185 4.10 6.47 -0.67
C MET A 185 4.22 6.74 0.84
N MET A 186 5.33 6.32 1.46
CA MET A 186 5.57 6.56 2.88
C MET A 186 5.84 8.03 3.21
N ARG A 187 6.63 8.72 2.39
CA ARG A 187 7.15 10.07 2.70
C ARG A 187 6.37 11.19 2.03
N GLY A 188 5.41 10.86 1.17
CA GLY A 188 4.78 11.80 0.25
C GLY A 188 5.69 12.13 -0.93
N VAL A 189 5.11 12.78 -1.94
CA VAL A 189 5.82 13.23 -3.14
C VAL A 189 5.24 14.55 -3.64
N SER A 190 6.12 15.45 -4.09
CA SER A 190 5.74 16.65 -4.84
C SER A 190 6.07 16.43 -6.31
N LEU A 191 5.07 16.60 -7.17
CA LEU A 191 5.13 16.38 -8.59
C LEU A 191 4.95 17.72 -9.30
N PRO A 192 5.91 18.15 -10.14
CA PRO A 192 5.75 19.37 -10.91
C PRO A 192 4.59 19.21 -11.89
N ILE A 193 3.79 20.26 -12.03
CA ILE A 193 2.77 20.37 -13.07
C ILE A 193 3.32 21.37 -14.09
N ALA A 194 3.29 21.01 -15.38
CA ALA A 194 3.64 21.95 -16.45
C ALA A 194 2.75 23.20 -16.35
N ASP A 195 3.36 24.37 -16.48
CA ASP A 195 2.65 25.67 -16.49
C ASP A 195 1.90 26.02 -15.19
N SER A 196 2.26 25.41 -14.05
CA SER A 196 1.74 25.79 -12.71
C SER A 196 2.88 26.05 -11.72
N GLU A 197 2.83 27.18 -11.02
CA GLU A 197 3.77 27.51 -9.95
C GLU A 197 3.60 26.63 -8.71
N ARG A 198 2.42 26.03 -8.51
CA ARG A 198 2.13 25.12 -7.41
C ARG A 198 2.28 23.68 -7.88
N PRO A 199 3.21 22.88 -7.30
CA PRO A 199 3.30 21.46 -7.62
C PRO A 199 2.06 20.72 -7.09
N ASP A 200 1.73 19.61 -7.73
CA ASP A 200 0.81 18.63 -7.16
C ASP A 200 1.53 17.91 -6.01
N ALA A 201 0.88 17.78 -4.85
CA ALA A 201 1.50 17.18 -3.68
C ALA A 201 0.65 16.03 -3.15
N ILE A 202 1.25 14.86 -3.08
CA ILE A 202 0.70 13.71 -2.39
C ILE A 202 1.34 13.68 -1.00
N GLN A 203 0.50 13.78 0.01
CA GLN A 203 0.92 13.71 1.41
C GLN A 203 1.46 12.31 1.77
N PRO A 204 2.30 12.21 2.82
CA PRO A 204 2.66 10.93 3.44
C PRO A 204 1.41 10.14 3.83
N ILE A 205 1.48 8.81 3.80
CA ILE A 205 0.42 8.00 4.39
C ILE A 205 0.38 8.19 5.90
N SER A 206 -0.83 8.19 6.47
CA SER A 206 -1.09 8.31 7.89
C SER A 206 -1.10 6.96 8.60
N ALA A 207 -1.42 5.88 7.88
CA ALA A 207 -1.40 4.51 8.36
C ALA A 207 -1.30 3.52 7.20
N ARG A 208 -0.94 2.26 7.49
CA ARG A 208 -0.92 1.16 6.53
C ARG A 208 -1.69 -0.05 7.04
N ILE A 209 -2.57 -0.60 6.21
CA ILE A 209 -3.28 -1.86 6.46
C ILE A 209 -2.70 -2.92 5.54
N VAL A 210 -2.31 -4.07 6.10
CA VAL A 210 -1.57 -5.12 5.40
C VAL A 210 -2.29 -6.45 5.56
N LEU A 211 -2.57 -7.13 4.44
CA LEU A 211 -3.28 -8.41 4.41
C LEU A 211 -2.80 -9.31 3.25
N GLY A 212 -2.66 -10.61 3.51
CA GLY A 212 -2.20 -11.58 2.52
C GLY A 212 -0.73 -11.37 2.14
N GLY A 213 -0.43 -11.39 0.84
CA GLY A 213 0.91 -11.13 0.30
C GLY A 213 1.57 -12.35 -0.29
N LYS A 214 2.25 -12.18 -1.42
CA LYS A 214 3.05 -13.23 -2.05
C LYS A 214 4.36 -13.46 -1.30
N LEU A 215 4.61 -14.69 -0.87
CA LEU A 215 5.89 -15.16 -0.37
C LEU A 215 6.87 -15.52 -1.49
N THR A 216 6.36 -15.93 -2.65
CA THR A 216 7.14 -16.34 -3.83
C THR A 216 6.58 -15.69 -5.10
N GLY A 217 7.38 -15.65 -6.17
CA GLY A 217 6.92 -15.12 -7.47
C GLY A 217 6.56 -13.62 -7.46
N TYR A 218 7.02 -12.88 -6.47
CA TYR A 218 6.91 -11.42 -6.41
C TYR A 218 7.97 -10.76 -7.30
N GLN A 219 7.83 -9.45 -7.51
CA GLN A 219 8.81 -8.61 -8.19
C GLN A 219 9.46 -7.64 -7.19
N GLY A 220 10.76 -7.41 -7.34
CA GLY A 220 11.56 -6.57 -6.45
C GLY A 220 12.55 -7.37 -5.60
N PHE A 221 13.22 -6.66 -4.68
CA PHE A 221 14.33 -7.24 -3.89
C PHE A 221 13.88 -8.18 -2.76
N VAL A 222 12.64 -8.03 -2.28
CA VAL A 222 11.96 -8.85 -1.25
C VAL A 222 10.45 -8.82 -1.52
N PRO A 223 9.62 -9.69 -0.88
CA PRO A 223 8.16 -9.53 -0.91
C PRO A 223 7.75 -8.08 -0.62
N GLY A 224 6.84 -7.52 -1.42
CA GLY A 224 6.46 -6.11 -1.28
C GLY A 224 5.97 -5.76 0.13
N ILE A 225 5.20 -6.66 0.74
CA ILE A 225 4.71 -6.53 2.12
C ILE A 225 5.86 -6.47 3.14
N PHE A 226 6.95 -7.21 2.94
CA PHE A 226 8.11 -7.18 3.83
C PHE A 226 8.77 -5.80 3.82
N GLU A 227 8.96 -5.21 2.63
CA GLU A 227 9.54 -3.87 2.51
C GLU A 227 8.58 -2.79 3.05
N GLU A 228 7.29 -2.90 2.79
CA GLU A 228 6.28 -1.97 3.28
C GLU A 228 6.14 -1.99 4.81
N ALA A 229 6.16 -3.18 5.41
CA ALA A 229 6.17 -3.34 6.87
C ALA A 229 7.48 -2.81 7.47
N LEU A 230 8.63 -3.11 6.86
CA LEU A 230 9.92 -2.57 7.28
C LEU A 230 9.90 -1.03 7.30
N LEU A 231 9.43 -0.40 6.22
CA LEU A 231 9.35 1.06 6.13
C LEU A 231 8.43 1.66 7.21
N SER A 232 7.28 1.02 7.49
CA SER A 232 6.39 1.44 8.58
C SER A 232 7.06 1.30 9.96
N LEU A 233 7.74 0.19 10.23
CA LEU A 233 8.43 -0.05 11.51
C LEU A 233 9.61 0.91 11.71
N GLU A 234 10.42 1.17 10.68
CA GLU A 234 11.56 2.10 10.73
C GLU A 234 11.11 3.54 10.99
N SER A 235 9.99 3.94 10.40
CA SER A 235 9.42 5.29 10.54
C SER A 235 8.49 5.43 11.74
N ARG A 236 8.18 4.34 12.44
CA ARG A 236 7.10 4.26 13.44
C ARG A 236 5.76 4.77 12.89
N SER A 237 5.50 4.56 11.60
CA SER A 237 4.19 4.83 11.01
C SER A 237 3.20 3.74 11.46
N PRO A 238 1.95 4.10 11.80
CA PRO A 238 0.92 3.14 12.15
C PRO A 238 0.79 2.02 11.11
N VAL A 239 0.88 0.77 11.56
CA VAL A 239 0.74 -0.42 10.69
C VAL A 239 -0.14 -1.49 11.33
N TYR A 240 -1.11 -1.99 10.55
CA TYR A 240 -2.02 -3.06 10.93
C TYR A 240 -1.67 -4.29 10.09
N LEU A 241 -1.23 -5.37 10.75
CA LEU A 241 -0.88 -6.63 10.10
C LEU A 241 -1.97 -7.68 10.38
N LEU A 242 -2.78 -7.98 9.38
CA LEU A 242 -3.87 -8.96 9.50
C LEU A 242 -3.32 -10.38 9.24
N GLY A 243 -2.55 -10.90 10.20
CA GLY A 243 -1.75 -12.11 10.03
C GLY A 243 -2.55 -13.40 9.87
N GLY A 244 -3.77 -13.49 10.41
CA GLY A 244 -4.62 -14.68 10.22
C GLY A 244 -5.13 -14.90 8.79
N PHE A 245 -4.91 -13.93 7.89
CA PHE A 245 -5.32 -14.00 6.48
C PHE A 245 -4.18 -14.46 5.54
N GLY A 246 -3.10 -15.01 6.09
CA GLY A 246 -2.07 -15.75 5.35
C GLY A 246 -1.04 -14.88 4.62
N GLY A 247 -0.22 -15.56 3.82
CA GLY A 247 0.79 -14.98 2.94
C GLY A 247 1.97 -14.36 3.67
N ALA A 248 2.58 -13.35 3.05
CA ALA A 248 3.67 -12.58 3.63
C ALA A 248 3.29 -11.90 4.96
N THR A 249 2.04 -11.48 5.11
CA THR A 249 1.56 -10.84 6.35
C THR A 249 1.61 -11.81 7.52
N GLU A 250 1.25 -13.07 7.30
CA GLU A 250 1.33 -14.10 8.32
C GLU A 250 2.77 -14.43 8.71
N ALA A 251 3.68 -14.56 7.73
CA ALA A 251 5.10 -14.79 8.04
C ALA A 251 5.70 -13.67 8.91
N LEU A 252 5.26 -12.42 8.70
CA LEU A 252 5.63 -11.30 9.58
C LEU A 252 4.99 -11.44 10.97
N ALA A 253 3.71 -11.80 11.04
CA ALA A 253 3.00 -11.98 12.30
C ALA A 253 3.60 -13.10 13.15
N GLU A 254 3.91 -14.25 12.55
CA GLU A 254 4.61 -15.36 13.21
C GLU A 254 5.96 -14.90 13.77
N ALA A 255 6.74 -14.15 12.99
CA ALA A 255 8.04 -13.66 13.43
C ALA A 255 7.93 -12.62 14.57
N LEU A 256 6.93 -11.75 14.54
CA LEU A 256 6.68 -10.74 15.58
C LEU A 256 6.22 -11.36 16.90
N LEU A 257 5.43 -12.43 16.84
CA LEU A 257 4.90 -13.14 18.02
C LEU A 257 5.88 -14.19 18.57
N ALA A 258 6.85 -14.61 17.78
CA ALA A 258 7.83 -15.60 18.19
C ALA A 258 8.71 -15.09 19.35
N ALA A 259 9.11 -16.01 20.22
CA ALA A 259 10.12 -15.72 21.23
C ALA A 259 11.44 -15.27 20.56
N PRO A 260 12.24 -14.38 21.18
CA PRO A 260 13.48 -13.88 20.56
C PRO A 260 14.50 -14.95 20.15
N SER A 261 14.46 -16.12 20.79
CA SER A 261 15.33 -17.27 20.49
C SER A 261 14.73 -18.26 19.49
N ALA A 262 13.48 -18.08 19.06
CA ALA A 262 12.81 -19.00 18.15
C ALA A 262 13.40 -18.92 16.74
N ALA A 263 13.34 -20.04 16.03
CA ALA A 263 13.69 -20.06 14.63
C ALA A 263 12.71 -19.19 13.84
N LYS A 264 13.25 -18.30 13.01
CA LYS A 264 12.45 -17.44 12.13
C LYS A 264 11.77 -18.26 11.04
N PRO A 265 10.60 -17.83 10.53
CA PRO A 265 10.01 -18.38 9.32
C PRO A 265 11.02 -18.42 8.16
N ASP A 266 11.05 -19.53 7.41
CA ASP A 266 11.98 -19.69 6.28
C ASP A 266 11.83 -18.61 5.23
N ALA A 267 10.61 -18.11 5.05
CA ALA A 267 10.32 -16.98 4.17
C ALA A 267 11.16 -15.73 4.47
N LEU A 268 11.65 -15.53 5.69
CA LEU A 268 12.50 -14.37 6.02
C LEU A 268 13.99 -14.62 5.71
N ARG A 269 14.35 -15.80 5.19
CA ARG A 269 15.74 -16.15 4.83
C ARG A 269 16.01 -15.90 3.36
N GLU A 270 17.11 -15.21 3.06
CA GLU A 270 17.51 -14.89 1.69
C GLU A 270 17.69 -16.14 0.81
N ALA A 271 18.31 -17.20 1.35
CA ALA A 271 18.51 -18.44 0.62
C ALA A 271 17.18 -19.07 0.18
N TRP A 272 16.18 -19.08 1.06
CA TRP A 272 14.84 -19.57 0.74
C TRP A 272 14.17 -18.67 -0.30
N GLN A 273 14.28 -17.35 -0.16
CA GLN A 273 13.74 -16.39 -1.10
C GLN A 273 14.31 -16.56 -2.51
N ARG A 274 15.64 -16.69 -2.62
CA ARG A 274 16.35 -16.92 -3.90
C ARG A 274 15.96 -18.26 -4.52
N GLN A 275 15.82 -19.32 -3.71
CA GLN A 275 15.46 -20.66 -4.19
C GLN A 275 14.03 -20.72 -4.73
N ASN A 276 13.08 -20.06 -4.07
CA ASN A 276 11.65 -20.17 -4.39
C ASN A 276 11.15 -19.04 -5.32
N THR A 277 11.99 -18.06 -5.64
CA THR A 277 11.64 -16.97 -6.56
C THR A 277 12.73 -16.84 -7.65
N PRO A 278 12.62 -17.55 -8.78
CA PRO A 278 13.61 -17.50 -9.87
C PRO A 278 13.89 -16.08 -10.38
N LEU A 279 12.87 -15.22 -10.37
CA LEU A 279 13.01 -13.82 -10.76
C LEU A 279 13.94 -13.05 -9.81
N LEU A 280 13.94 -13.36 -8.51
CA LEU A 280 14.85 -12.77 -7.54
C LEU A 280 16.29 -13.20 -7.83
N ALA A 281 16.53 -14.47 -8.15
CA ALA A 281 17.86 -14.95 -8.50
C ALA A 281 18.43 -14.16 -9.70
N ARG A 282 17.65 -13.99 -10.77
CA ARG A 282 18.01 -13.16 -11.93
C ARG A 282 18.25 -11.70 -11.57
N LEU A 283 17.41 -11.13 -10.70
CA LEU A 283 17.58 -9.75 -10.22
C LEU A 283 18.88 -9.58 -9.44
N GLN A 284 19.23 -10.53 -8.57
CA GLN A 284 20.47 -10.49 -7.80
C GLN A 284 21.70 -10.60 -8.71
N ASP A 285 21.65 -11.45 -9.74
CA ASP A 285 22.72 -11.58 -10.72
C ASP A 285 22.87 -10.30 -11.57
N ALA A 286 21.74 -9.67 -11.94
CA ALA A 286 21.73 -8.36 -12.59
C ALA A 286 22.31 -7.26 -11.69
N CYS A 287 21.96 -7.25 -10.40
CA CYS A 287 22.47 -6.31 -9.41
C CYS A 287 23.97 -6.47 -9.16
N ALA A 288 24.49 -7.70 -9.21
CA ALA A 288 25.92 -7.97 -9.11
C ALA A 288 26.71 -7.50 -10.34
N SER A 289 26.08 -7.56 -11.52
CA SER A 289 26.71 -7.25 -12.80
C SER A 289 26.62 -5.77 -13.20
N ASN A 290 25.81 -4.97 -12.52
CA ASN A 290 25.56 -3.57 -12.87
C ASN A 290 25.75 -2.63 -11.66
N PRO A 291 26.49 -1.52 -11.82
CA PRO A 291 26.58 -0.48 -10.80
C PRO A 291 25.20 0.05 -10.43
N HIS A 292 25.00 0.33 -9.15
CA HIS A 292 23.77 0.93 -8.64
C HIS A 292 24.12 1.86 -7.46
N PRO A 293 23.30 2.89 -7.19
CA PRO A 293 23.55 3.81 -6.10
C PRO A 293 23.60 3.09 -4.74
N ALA A 294 24.49 3.53 -3.86
CA ALA A 294 24.62 2.98 -2.51
C ALA A 294 23.34 3.13 -1.65
N SER A 295 22.39 3.98 -2.06
CA SER A 295 21.09 4.13 -1.41
C SER A 295 20.12 2.98 -1.70
N VAL A 296 20.41 2.14 -2.70
CA VAL A 296 19.58 0.98 -3.04
C VAL A 296 19.87 -0.14 -2.04
N ARG A 297 18.91 -0.46 -1.18
CA ARG A 297 19.00 -1.62 -0.28
C ARG A 297 18.74 -2.91 -1.05
N LYS A 298 19.72 -3.81 -1.03
CA LYS A 298 19.62 -5.16 -1.62
C LYS A 298 18.79 -6.09 -0.75
N THR A 299 18.49 -7.28 -1.26
CA THR A 299 17.76 -8.34 -0.53
C THR A 299 18.35 -8.62 0.85
N SER A 300 19.67 -8.85 0.94
CA SER A 300 20.36 -9.13 2.20
C SER A 300 20.20 -7.98 3.22
N GLU A 301 20.36 -6.74 2.76
CA GLU A 301 20.25 -5.53 3.58
C GLU A 301 18.80 -5.29 4.04
N LEU A 302 17.82 -5.50 3.15
CA LEU A 302 16.39 -5.39 3.47
C LEU A 302 15.95 -6.45 4.48
N LEU A 303 16.34 -7.72 4.28
CA LEU A 303 16.00 -8.79 5.21
C LEU A 303 16.71 -8.63 6.55
N SER A 304 17.97 -8.19 6.56
CA SER A 304 18.68 -7.89 7.82
C SER A 304 18.06 -6.70 8.56
N ALA A 305 17.63 -5.65 7.85
CA ALA A 305 16.94 -4.51 8.46
C ALA A 305 15.56 -4.90 9.00
N LEU A 306 14.80 -5.70 8.25
CA LEU A 306 13.51 -6.24 8.69
C LEU A 306 13.68 -7.12 9.92
N ASP A 307 14.70 -7.96 9.93
CA ASP A 307 15.01 -8.79 11.08
C ASP A 307 15.31 -7.96 12.34
N ALA A 308 16.16 -6.94 12.19
CA ALA A 308 16.46 -6.02 13.28
C ALA A 308 15.22 -5.25 13.75
N ALA A 309 14.30 -4.89 12.84
CA ALA A 309 13.05 -4.23 13.18
C ALA A 309 12.09 -5.17 13.95
N ILE A 310 11.96 -6.43 13.51
CA ILE A 310 11.17 -7.47 14.19
C ILE A 310 11.73 -7.73 15.59
N SER A 311 13.04 -7.94 15.74
CA SER A 311 13.66 -8.16 17.05
C SER A 311 13.48 -6.98 18.01
N LYS A 312 13.44 -5.75 17.50
CA LYS A 312 13.13 -4.56 18.33
C LYS A 312 11.65 -4.47 18.70
N ALA A 313 10.76 -4.95 17.84
CA ALA A 313 9.32 -4.96 18.07
C ALA A 313 8.90 -6.04 19.07
N GLN A 314 9.59 -7.18 19.08
CA GLN A 314 9.39 -8.25 20.06
C GLN A 314 9.50 -7.70 21.49
N GLY A 315 8.44 -7.87 22.28
CA GLY A 315 8.33 -7.37 23.66
C GLY A 315 7.81 -5.93 23.82
N ASN A 316 7.56 -5.19 22.73
CA ASN A 316 6.89 -3.89 22.74
C ASN A 316 6.04 -3.69 21.46
N LEU A 317 5.23 -4.68 21.10
CA LEU A 317 4.50 -4.71 19.81
C LEU A 317 3.60 -3.50 19.61
N ASP A 318 2.88 -3.08 20.65
CA ASP A 318 1.99 -1.91 20.65
C ASP A 318 2.73 -0.63 20.25
N LYS A 319 3.92 -0.40 20.81
CA LYS A 319 4.75 0.77 20.50
C LYS A 319 5.40 0.67 19.13
N ALA A 320 5.77 -0.54 18.70
CA ALA A 320 6.45 -0.75 17.43
C ALA A 320 5.49 -0.62 16.24
N LEU A 321 4.30 -1.20 16.35
CA LEU A 321 3.25 -1.11 15.32
C LEU A 321 2.57 0.27 15.30
N ASN A 322 2.59 0.98 16.44
CA ASN A 322 2.13 2.37 16.59
C ASN A 322 0.72 2.61 16.02
N ASN A 323 -0.17 1.65 16.18
CA ASN A 323 -1.45 1.59 15.45
C ASN A 323 -2.67 1.87 16.35
N GLY A 324 -2.44 2.45 17.53
CA GLY A 324 -3.50 2.78 18.49
C GLY A 324 -4.07 1.58 19.26
N LEU A 325 -3.64 0.36 18.96
CA LEU A 325 -4.03 -0.86 19.67
C LEU A 325 -3.07 -1.16 20.81
N SER A 326 -3.61 -1.73 21.88
CA SER A 326 -2.86 -2.30 22.99
C SER A 326 -2.05 -3.53 22.56
N LEU A 327 -1.19 -4.02 23.46
CA LEU A 327 -0.40 -5.24 23.20
C LEU A 327 -1.30 -6.43 22.88
N THR A 328 -2.31 -6.70 23.71
CA THR A 328 -3.22 -7.84 23.55
C THR A 328 -4.09 -7.72 22.31
N GLU A 329 -4.56 -6.50 21.97
CA GLU A 329 -5.31 -6.27 20.73
C GLU A 329 -4.45 -6.51 19.49
N ASN A 330 -3.17 -6.14 19.53
CA ASN A 330 -2.24 -6.44 18.46
C ASN A 330 -1.97 -7.94 18.34
N GLU A 331 -1.77 -8.65 19.45
CA GLU A 331 -1.61 -10.12 19.45
C GLU A 331 -2.84 -10.80 18.84
N THR A 332 -4.05 -10.33 19.15
CA THR A 332 -5.29 -10.79 18.52
C THR A 332 -5.33 -10.47 17.03
N LEU A 333 -5.06 -9.24 16.62
CA LEU A 333 -5.09 -8.84 15.20
C LEU A 333 -4.11 -9.64 14.34
N LEU A 334 -2.93 -9.94 14.89
CA LEU A 334 -1.88 -10.72 14.24
C LEU A 334 -2.27 -12.19 14.01
N THR A 335 -3.23 -12.72 14.76
CA THR A 335 -3.57 -14.16 14.74
C THR A 335 -4.99 -14.46 14.29
N THR A 336 -5.92 -13.53 14.46
CA THR A 336 -7.35 -13.78 14.22
C THR A 336 -7.66 -14.04 12.76
N ARG A 337 -8.53 -15.04 12.54
CA ARG A 337 -9.14 -15.36 11.25
C ARG A 337 -10.59 -14.88 11.17
N ASP A 338 -11.11 -14.31 12.26
CA ASP A 338 -12.45 -13.75 12.28
C ASP A 338 -12.42 -12.37 11.61
N MET A 339 -13.10 -12.24 10.47
CA MET A 339 -13.18 -11.00 9.72
C MET A 339 -13.79 -9.86 10.54
N ARG A 340 -14.79 -10.13 11.39
CA ARG A 340 -15.45 -9.10 12.20
C ARG A 340 -14.49 -8.59 13.28
N GLU A 341 -13.78 -9.49 13.94
CA GLU A 341 -12.78 -9.12 14.95
C GLU A 341 -11.63 -8.31 14.32
N ALA A 342 -11.09 -8.76 13.18
CA ALA A 342 -10.05 -8.03 12.47
C ALA A 342 -10.51 -6.63 12.04
N LEU A 343 -11.72 -6.50 11.49
CA LEU A 343 -12.31 -5.23 11.10
C LEU A 343 -12.48 -4.29 12.31
N GLY A 344 -13.05 -4.80 13.39
CA GLY A 344 -13.26 -4.04 14.63
C GLY A 344 -11.95 -3.48 15.18
N LEU A 345 -10.91 -4.30 15.25
CA LEU A 345 -9.59 -3.88 15.72
C LEU A 345 -8.95 -2.82 14.81
N VAL A 346 -9.00 -3.00 13.48
CA VAL A 346 -8.44 -2.00 12.57
C VAL A 346 -9.17 -0.66 12.68
N HIS A 347 -10.50 -0.66 12.66
CA HIS A 347 -11.29 0.57 12.77
C HIS A 347 -11.15 1.24 14.13
N GLU A 348 -11.09 0.46 15.22
CA GLU A 348 -10.84 0.97 16.57
C GLU A 348 -9.46 1.64 16.66
N GLY A 349 -8.41 0.99 16.16
CA GLY A 349 -7.07 1.58 16.15
C GLY A 349 -7.01 2.88 15.33
N LEU A 350 -7.61 2.90 14.15
CA LEU A 350 -7.68 4.11 13.32
C LEU A 350 -8.47 5.23 13.99
N ALA A 351 -9.54 4.89 14.72
CA ALA A 351 -10.35 5.85 15.47
C ALA A 351 -9.58 6.46 16.65
N ARG A 352 -8.84 5.64 17.41
CA ARG A 352 -7.98 6.11 18.51
C ARG A 352 -6.86 7.04 18.03
N LEU A 353 -6.40 6.86 16.79
CA LEU A 353 -5.43 7.75 16.14
C LEU A 353 -6.07 9.01 15.52
N GLY A 354 -7.40 9.15 15.57
CA GLY A 354 -8.11 10.28 14.96
C GLY A 354 -8.12 10.26 13.43
N LEU A 355 -7.80 9.12 12.80
CA LEU A 355 -7.76 8.96 11.34
C LEU A 355 -9.14 8.66 10.76
N MET A 356 -10.05 8.16 11.59
CA MET A 356 -11.47 8.03 11.28
C MET A 356 -12.30 8.27 12.54
N LYS A 357 -13.59 8.57 12.38
CA LYS A 357 -14.58 8.54 13.45
C LYS A 357 -14.94 7.10 13.77
N ALA A 358 -15.20 6.84 15.06
CA ALA A 358 -15.74 5.57 15.51
C ALA A 358 -17.03 5.23 14.75
N LEU A 359 -17.16 3.97 14.35
CA LEU A 359 -18.40 3.48 13.75
C LEU A 359 -19.45 3.37 14.86
N GLN A 360 -20.63 3.92 14.63
CA GLN A 360 -21.78 3.70 15.51
C GLN A 360 -22.39 2.34 15.11
N ASP A 361 -22.54 1.44 16.08
CA ASP A 361 -23.13 0.11 15.91
C ASP A 361 -24.57 0.14 15.40
#